data_AF-A0A290ZIU0-F1
#
_entry.id   AF-A0A290ZIU0-F1
#
_cell.length_a   1.000
_cell.length_b   1.000
_cell.length_c   1.000
_cell.angle_alpha   90.00
_cell.angle_beta   90.00
_cell.angle_gamma   90.00
#
_symmetry.space_group_name_H-M   'P 1'
#
loop_
_entity.id
_entity.type
_entity.pdbx_description
1 polymer ?
#
loop_
_entity_poly.entity_id
_entity_poly.type
_entity_poly.pdbx_seq_one_letter_code
_entity_poly.pdbx_strand_id
1 'polypeptide(L)'
;MFERPASGERAVLVQLDLGQDAIEERLSELKLLAASAGASIEAVVQGRRGAPDPKLFAGSGKVHEIGEALRAHDADIVIFNHALSPAQQRNLERELQCMVIDRTALILDIFAQRARSHEGKLQVELAQLQHLSTRLVRGWTHLERQKGGIGLRGPGEKQLETDRRLLGNRVKMLKSRLAQIEKQRKVRRRARERRDVLSVSLVGYTNAGKSTLFNVLTKAGAYAADQLFATLDTTSRRLFVEGENVVLSDTVGFIRDLPHALVAAFEATLEETAEADLLLHVVDSASEDRDAQIQAVNEVLAEIGAADVPQILVWNKIDLTHAQAAVERGDCDKLRRVFLSARTGEGLDLLRSVLADVAHRARSEDAGRMPAPNDDGISVQT
;
A
#
# COMPACT_ATOMS: atom_id res chain seq x y z
N MET A 1 -9.65 15.44 -21.25
CA MET A 1 -9.52 16.13 -19.95
C MET A 1 -10.18 15.19 -18.97
N PHE A 2 -9.42 14.50 -18.11
CA PHE A 2 -9.93 13.38 -17.32
C PHE A 2 -10.49 13.94 -16.01
N GLU A 3 -11.82 14.06 -15.94
CA GLU A 3 -12.49 14.43 -14.70
C GLU A 3 -12.36 13.27 -13.72
N ARG A 4 -11.71 13.59 -12.60
CA ARG A 4 -11.61 12.72 -11.44
C ARG A 4 -13.01 12.54 -10.87
N PRO A 5 -13.31 11.41 -10.23
CA PRO A 5 -14.50 11.33 -9.41
C PRO A 5 -14.46 12.49 -8.40
N ALA A 6 -15.47 13.35 -8.46
CA ALA A 6 -15.53 14.51 -7.59
C ALA A 6 -15.76 14.02 -6.15
N SER A 7 -15.15 14.70 -5.18
CA SER A 7 -15.48 14.49 -3.76
C SER A 7 -17.00 14.57 -3.58
N GLY A 8 -17.63 13.49 -3.12
CA GLY A 8 -19.08 13.43 -2.89
C GLY A 8 -19.89 12.60 -3.89
N GLU A 9 -19.25 11.84 -4.78
CA GLU A 9 -19.98 10.92 -5.66
C GLU A 9 -20.71 9.82 -4.89
N ARG A 10 -21.96 9.59 -5.28
CA ARG A 10 -22.84 8.61 -4.66
C ARG A 10 -22.53 7.24 -5.26
N ALA A 11 -22.18 6.29 -4.41
CA ALA A 11 -21.62 5.01 -4.81
C ALA A 11 -22.48 3.84 -4.35
N VAL A 12 -22.66 2.87 -5.25
CA VAL A 12 -23.12 1.53 -4.91
C VAL A 12 -21.90 0.61 -4.81
N LEU A 13 -21.73 -0.03 -3.67
CA LEU A 13 -20.65 -1.00 -3.46
C LEU A 13 -21.10 -2.39 -3.89
N VAL A 14 -20.21 -3.12 -4.56
CA VAL A 14 -20.46 -4.50 -4.98
C VAL A 14 -19.42 -5.42 -4.35
N GLN A 15 -19.90 -6.33 -3.50
CA GLN A 15 -19.08 -7.36 -2.86
C GLN A 15 -19.59 -8.74 -3.27
N LEU A 16 -18.75 -9.51 -3.95
CA LEU A 16 -19.07 -10.90 -4.31
C LEU A 16 -18.22 -11.86 -3.49
N ASP A 17 -18.87 -12.85 -2.89
CA ASP A 17 -18.23 -14.02 -2.29
C ASP A 17 -17.92 -15.04 -3.39
N LEU A 18 -16.62 -15.30 -3.57
CA LEU A 18 -16.07 -16.27 -4.52
C LEU A 18 -15.63 -17.59 -3.85
N GLY A 19 -16.19 -17.90 -2.66
CA GLY A 19 -15.73 -18.99 -1.82
C GLY A 19 -14.57 -18.57 -0.91
N GLN A 20 -14.50 -17.30 -0.55
CA GLN A 20 -13.46 -16.75 0.32
C GLN A 20 -14.01 -16.55 1.73
N ASP A 21 -13.20 -16.83 2.74
CA ASP A 21 -13.55 -16.52 4.13
C ASP A 21 -13.53 -14.99 4.39
N ALA A 22 -14.12 -14.56 5.51
CA ALA A 22 -14.11 -13.16 5.98
C ALA A 22 -14.80 -12.12 5.07
N ILE A 23 -15.99 -12.43 4.54
CA ILE A 23 -16.77 -11.50 3.69
C ILE A 23 -17.08 -10.18 4.41
N GLU A 24 -17.44 -10.24 5.69
CA GLU A 24 -17.81 -9.06 6.49
C GLU A 24 -16.63 -8.10 6.62
N GLU A 25 -15.42 -8.62 6.84
CA GLU A 25 -14.21 -7.82 6.95
C GLU A 25 -13.75 -7.28 5.60
N ARG A 26 -13.88 -8.05 4.52
CA ARG A 26 -13.63 -7.55 3.16
C ARG A 26 -14.60 -6.43 2.78
N LEU A 27 -15.85 -6.52 3.24
CA LEU A 27 -16.84 -5.47 3.04
C LEU A 27 -16.54 -4.24 3.93
N SER A 28 -16.13 -4.43 5.18
CA SER A 28 -15.74 -3.32 6.05
C SER A 28 -14.52 -2.60 5.51
N GLU A 29 -13.52 -3.33 5.00
CA GLU A 29 -12.36 -2.79 4.30
C GLU A 29 -12.78 -2.00 3.05
N LEU A 30 -13.66 -2.54 2.21
CA LEU A 30 -14.17 -1.83 1.03
C LEU A 30 -14.88 -0.53 1.40
N LYS A 31 -15.72 -0.55 2.45
CA LYS A 31 -16.38 0.67 2.95
C LYS A 31 -15.36 1.71 3.38
N LEU A 32 -14.30 1.29 4.08
CA LEU A 32 -13.21 2.18 4.47
C LEU A 32 -12.44 2.72 3.26
N LEU A 33 -12.22 1.90 2.20
CA LEU A 33 -11.58 2.35 0.96
C LEU A 33 -12.44 3.41 0.26
N ALA A 34 -13.73 3.13 0.07
CA ALA A 34 -14.67 4.04 -0.57
C ALA A 34 -14.79 5.36 0.20
N ALA A 35 -14.92 5.31 1.53
CA ALA A 35 -14.94 6.49 2.38
C ALA A 35 -13.61 7.27 2.32
N SER A 36 -12.46 6.57 2.27
CA SER A 36 -11.13 7.18 2.17
C SER A 36 -10.88 7.86 0.82
N ALA A 37 -11.57 7.41 -0.24
CA ALA A 37 -11.57 8.02 -1.56
C ALA A 37 -12.52 9.23 -1.66
N GLY A 38 -13.42 9.41 -0.68
CA GLY A 38 -14.40 10.49 -0.64
C GLY A 38 -15.75 10.15 -1.27
N ALA A 39 -16.08 8.87 -1.44
CA ALA A 39 -17.37 8.42 -1.97
C ALA A 39 -18.44 8.32 -0.86
N SER A 40 -19.68 8.71 -1.16
CA SER A 40 -20.85 8.49 -0.29
C SER A 40 -21.44 7.12 -0.59
N ILE A 41 -21.49 6.23 0.41
CA ILE A 41 -21.97 4.86 0.22
C ILE A 41 -23.49 4.84 0.41
N GLU A 42 -24.23 4.66 -0.68
CA GLU A 42 -25.70 4.68 -0.65
C GLU A 42 -26.31 3.28 -0.50
N ALA A 43 -25.66 2.28 -1.10
CA ALA A 43 -26.11 0.90 -1.06
C ALA A 43 -24.95 -0.09 -1.17
N VAL A 44 -25.18 -1.31 -0.70
CA VAL A 44 -24.25 -2.43 -0.82
C VAL A 44 -24.99 -3.61 -1.45
N VAL A 45 -24.54 -4.04 -2.62
CA VAL A 45 -25.02 -5.24 -3.27
C VAL A 45 -24.05 -6.37 -2.99
N GLN A 46 -24.58 -7.44 -2.39
CA GLN A 46 -23.83 -8.64 -2.07
C GLN A 46 -24.30 -9.83 -2.92
N GLY A 47 -23.40 -10.76 -3.20
CA GLY A 47 -23.75 -11.98 -3.93
C GLY A 47 -22.75 -13.09 -3.69
N ARG A 48 -23.18 -14.34 -3.85
CA ARG A 48 -22.32 -15.52 -3.75
C ARG A 48 -22.23 -16.22 -5.10
N ARG A 49 -21.02 -16.60 -5.51
CA ARG A 49 -20.77 -17.29 -6.77
C ARG A 49 -19.53 -18.15 -6.69
N GLY A 50 -19.53 -19.33 -7.32
CA GLY A 50 -18.34 -20.21 -7.30
C GLY A 50 -17.16 -19.73 -8.15
N ALA A 51 -17.40 -18.91 -9.18
CA ALA A 51 -16.36 -18.37 -10.05
C ALA A 51 -16.85 -17.09 -10.78
N PRO A 52 -15.98 -16.12 -11.07
CA PRO A 52 -16.37 -14.88 -11.74
C PRO A 52 -16.88 -15.13 -13.16
N ASP A 53 -17.89 -14.36 -13.57
CA ASP A 53 -18.38 -14.39 -14.95
C ASP A 53 -17.35 -13.78 -15.92
N PRO A 54 -17.01 -14.45 -17.04
CA PRO A 54 -16.02 -13.93 -17.97
C PRO A 54 -16.46 -12.64 -18.66
N LYS A 55 -17.77 -12.38 -18.78
CA LYS A 55 -18.32 -11.17 -19.42
C LYS A 55 -18.61 -10.06 -18.44
N LEU A 56 -19.23 -10.37 -17.30
CA LEU A 56 -19.79 -9.35 -16.38
C LEU A 56 -19.25 -9.42 -14.96
N PHE A 57 -18.36 -10.37 -14.65
CA PHE A 57 -17.90 -10.69 -13.29
C PHE A 57 -19.01 -11.15 -12.32
N ALA A 58 -20.04 -10.32 -12.08
CA ALA A 58 -21.22 -10.63 -11.26
C ALA A 58 -22.24 -11.54 -11.96
N GLY A 59 -22.33 -11.45 -13.29
CA GLY A 59 -23.37 -12.12 -14.10
C GLY A 59 -24.64 -11.28 -14.24
N SER A 60 -25.44 -11.58 -15.26
CA SER A 60 -26.56 -10.72 -15.70
C SER A 60 -27.61 -10.44 -14.62
N GLY A 61 -28.02 -11.44 -13.84
CA GLY A 61 -29.01 -11.25 -12.78
C GLY A 61 -28.56 -10.26 -11.71
N LYS A 62 -27.31 -10.37 -11.26
CA LYS A 62 -26.73 -9.44 -10.28
C LYS A 62 -26.45 -8.06 -10.88
N VAL A 63 -26.05 -7.98 -12.15
CA VAL A 63 -25.90 -6.69 -12.84
C VAL A 63 -27.24 -5.95 -12.94
N HIS A 64 -28.35 -6.68 -13.13
CA HIS A 64 -29.68 -6.07 -13.10
C HIS A 64 -30.01 -5.49 -11.71
N GLU A 65 -29.77 -6.26 -10.64
CA GLU A 65 -29.95 -5.81 -9.26
C GLU A 65 -29.09 -4.59 -8.91
N ILE A 66 -27.83 -4.55 -9.38
CA ILE A 66 -26.96 -3.37 -9.25
C ILE A 66 -27.56 -2.18 -10.00
N GLY A 67 -28.09 -2.38 -11.20
CA GLY A 67 -28.77 -1.34 -11.97
C GLY A 67 -30.04 -0.80 -11.31
N GLU A 68 -30.79 -1.66 -10.60
CA GLU A 68 -31.93 -1.24 -9.80
C GLU A 68 -31.49 -0.42 -8.58
N ALA A 69 -30.46 -0.86 -7.86
CA ALA A 69 -29.89 -0.13 -6.73
C ALA A 69 -29.36 1.25 -7.16
N LEU A 70 -28.67 1.34 -8.29
CA LEU A 70 -28.21 2.61 -8.87
C LEU A 70 -29.36 3.61 -9.07
N ARG A 71 -30.49 3.15 -9.65
CA ARG A 71 -31.66 4.02 -9.89
C ARG A 71 -32.40 4.36 -8.61
N ALA A 72 -32.57 3.40 -7.71
CA ALA A 72 -33.27 3.60 -6.44
C ALA A 72 -32.55 4.61 -5.54
N HIS A 73 -31.22 4.59 -5.58
CA HIS A 73 -30.37 5.45 -4.79
C HIS A 73 -29.79 6.62 -5.57
N ASP A 74 -30.11 6.81 -6.85
CA ASP A 74 -29.58 7.90 -7.69
C ASP A 74 -28.06 8.08 -7.53
N ALA A 75 -27.36 6.96 -7.71
CA ALA A 75 -25.91 6.83 -7.54
C ALA A 75 -25.19 7.03 -8.88
N ASP A 76 -24.04 7.71 -8.83
CA ASP A 76 -23.25 8.10 -9.99
C ASP A 76 -22.26 6.99 -10.41
N ILE A 77 -21.77 6.23 -9.43
CA ILE A 77 -20.68 5.26 -9.62
C ILE A 77 -20.97 3.92 -8.98
N VAL A 78 -20.37 2.88 -9.55
CA VAL A 78 -20.33 1.54 -8.96
C VAL A 78 -18.90 1.16 -8.63
N ILE A 79 -18.68 0.74 -7.39
CA ILE A 79 -17.38 0.31 -6.91
C ILE A 79 -17.39 -1.21 -6.69
N PHE A 80 -16.58 -1.94 -7.45
CA PHE A 80 -16.38 -3.37 -7.31
C PHE A 80 -15.17 -3.66 -6.42
N ASN A 81 -15.34 -4.48 -5.38
CA ASN A 81 -14.23 -4.90 -4.50
C ASN A 81 -13.23 -5.88 -5.14
N HIS A 82 -13.31 -6.10 -6.44
CA HIS A 82 -12.52 -7.09 -7.15
C HIS A 82 -11.80 -6.43 -8.32
N ALA A 83 -10.64 -6.95 -8.69
CA ALA A 83 -9.96 -6.52 -9.91
C ALA A 83 -10.76 -6.99 -11.13
N LEU A 84 -11.14 -6.04 -11.99
CA LEU A 84 -11.92 -6.33 -13.19
C LEU A 84 -11.02 -6.35 -14.41
N SER A 85 -11.19 -7.32 -15.32
CA SER A 85 -10.53 -7.23 -16.61
C SER A 85 -11.03 -6.02 -17.42
N PRO A 86 -10.23 -5.49 -18.37
CA PRO A 86 -10.67 -4.39 -19.24
C PRO A 86 -11.93 -4.72 -20.06
N ALA A 87 -12.21 -6.00 -20.33
CA ALA A 87 -13.41 -6.42 -21.02
C ALA A 87 -14.64 -6.43 -20.11
N GLN A 88 -14.49 -6.95 -18.88
CA GLN A 88 -15.57 -6.96 -17.89
C GLN A 88 -16.01 -5.56 -17.50
N GLN A 89 -15.06 -4.66 -17.19
CA GLN A 89 -15.40 -3.28 -16.83
C GLN A 89 -16.20 -2.60 -17.93
N ARG A 90 -15.77 -2.70 -19.20
CA ARG A 90 -16.49 -2.08 -20.33
C ARG A 90 -17.91 -2.63 -20.49
N ASN A 91 -18.08 -3.94 -20.31
CA ASN A 91 -19.40 -4.55 -20.43
C ASN A 91 -20.32 -4.07 -19.30
N LEU A 92 -19.79 -3.97 -18.08
CA LEU A 92 -20.50 -3.43 -16.92
C LEU A 92 -20.89 -1.96 -17.13
N GLU A 93 -19.95 -1.11 -17.56
CA GLU A 93 -20.23 0.31 -17.87
C GLU A 93 -21.31 0.45 -18.95
N ARG A 94 -21.29 -0.43 -19.97
CA ARG A 94 -22.32 -0.43 -21.02
C ARG A 94 -23.68 -0.89 -20.51
N GLU A 95 -23.74 -1.86 -19.61
CA GLU A 95 -25.02 -2.40 -19.13
C GLU A 95 -25.64 -1.51 -18.05
N LEU A 96 -24.80 -0.92 -17.20
CA LEU A 96 -25.21 -0.05 -16.09
C LEU A 96 -25.34 1.42 -16.49
N GLN A 97 -24.75 1.83 -17.63
CA GLN A 97 -24.73 3.22 -18.10
C GLN A 97 -24.09 4.20 -17.08
N CYS A 98 -23.20 3.72 -16.22
CA CYS A 98 -22.51 4.48 -15.19
C CYS A 98 -21.01 4.17 -15.20
N MET A 99 -20.22 4.98 -14.48
CA MET A 99 -18.80 4.69 -14.28
C MET A 99 -18.64 3.48 -13.34
N VAL A 100 -17.75 2.57 -13.70
CA VAL A 100 -17.43 1.38 -12.90
C VAL A 100 -15.98 1.45 -12.47
N ILE A 101 -15.75 1.49 -11.16
CA ILE A 101 -14.43 1.55 -10.55
C ILE A 101 -14.13 0.17 -9.94
N ASP A 102 -12.98 -0.40 -10.29
CA ASP A 102 -12.51 -1.63 -9.68
C ASP A 102 -11.65 -1.35 -8.45
N ARG A 103 -11.35 -2.40 -7.65
CA ARG A 103 -10.55 -2.25 -6.43
C ARG A 103 -9.19 -1.60 -6.70
N THR A 104 -8.56 -1.92 -7.83
CA THR A 104 -7.25 -1.36 -8.20
C THR A 104 -7.33 0.15 -8.44
N ALA A 105 -8.28 0.61 -9.25
CA ALA A 105 -8.48 2.03 -9.52
C ALA A 105 -8.81 2.80 -8.24
N LEU A 106 -9.68 2.25 -7.39
CA LEU A 106 -10.03 2.86 -6.10
C LEU A 106 -8.79 3.10 -5.22
N ILE A 107 -7.92 2.11 -5.09
CA ILE A 107 -6.69 2.23 -4.30
C ILE A 107 -5.76 3.30 -4.90
N LEU A 108 -5.58 3.30 -6.22
CA LEU A 108 -4.73 4.28 -6.90
C LEU A 108 -5.25 5.71 -6.74
N ASP A 109 -6.57 5.90 -6.69
CA ASP A 109 -7.19 7.21 -6.46
C ASP A 109 -6.97 7.68 -5.03
N ILE A 110 -7.10 6.80 -4.02
CA ILE A 110 -6.74 7.13 -2.64
C ILE A 110 -5.27 7.56 -2.58
N PHE A 111 -4.37 6.80 -3.21
CA PHE A 111 -2.96 7.18 -3.26
C PHE A 111 -2.68 8.51 -3.93
N ALA A 112 -3.40 8.83 -5.01
CA ALA A 112 -3.25 10.11 -5.69
C ALA A 112 -3.65 11.28 -4.79
N GLN A 113 -4.64 11.09 -3.91
CA GLN A 113 -5.04 12.08 -2.91
C GLN A 113 -4.01 12.20 -1.76
N ARG A 114 -3.29 11.12 -1.44
CA ARG A 114 -2.33 11.07 -0.31
C ARG A 114 -0.90 11.44 -0.70
N ALA A 115 -0.50 11.29 -1.96
CA ALA A 115 0.85 11.57 -2.43
C ALA A 115 1.20 13.07 -2.30
N ARG A 116 2.07 13.40 -1.35
CA ARG A 116 2.54 14.78 -1.13
C ARG A 116 3.91 14.99 -1.76
N SER A 117 4.80 14.01 -1.60
CA SER A 117 6.15 14.07 -2.17
C SER A 117 6.13 14.07 -3.70
N HIS A 118 7.17 14.65 -4.30
CA HIS A 118 7.33 14.64 -5.75
C HIS A 118 7.52 13.21 -6.29
N GLU A 119 8.24 12.36 -5.55
CA GLU A 119 8.46 10.96 -5.91
C GLU A 119 7.15 10.15 -5.85
N GLY A 120 6.42 10.23 -4.74
CA GLY A 120 5.13 9.54 -4.59
C GLY A 120 4.13 9.96 -5.66
N LYS A 121 4.08 11.25 -6.03
CA LYS A 121 3.23 11.72 -7.14
C LYS A 121 3.60 11.08 -8.48
N LEU A 122 4.89 10.95 -8.78
CA LEU A 122 5.35 10.30 -10.01
C LEU A 122 5.06 8.80 -10.03
N GLN A 123 5.22 8.11 -8.89
CA GLN A 123 4.91 6.69 -8.74
C GLN A 123 3.42 6.42 -8.93
N VAL A 124 2.56 7.21 -8.28
CA VAL A 124 1.11 7.09 -8.45
C VAL A 124 0.68 7.42 -9.87
N GLU A 125 1.20 8.49 -10.48
CA GLU A 125 0.89 8.84 -11.88
C GLU A 125 1.31 7.69 -12.82
N LEU A 126 2.48 7.10 -12.60
CA LEU A 126 2.94 5.96 -13.39
C LEU A 126 1.99 4.76 -13.25
N ALA A 127 1.60 4.40 -12.02
CA ALA A 127 0.71 3.29 -11.75
C ALA A 127 -0.69 3.51 -12.36
N GLN A 128 -1.24 4.72 -12.22
CA GLN A 128 -2.51 5.13 -12.85
C GLN A 128 -2.43 5.01 -14.37
N LEU A 129 -1.38 5.55 -15.00
CA LEU A 129 -1.22 5.47 -16.45
C LEU A 129 -1.05 4.03 -16.95
N GLN A 130 -0.33 3.18 -16.22
CA GLN A 130 -0.20 1.77 -16.55
C GLN A 130 -1.55 1.06 -16.49
N HIS A 131 -2.30 1.26 -15.40
CA HIS A 131 -3.64 0.70 -15.23
C HIS A 131 -4.60 1.15 -16.34
N LEU A 132 -4.68 2.46 -16.58
CA LEU A 132 -5.51 3.07 -17.61
C LEU A 132 -5.12 2.62 -19.02
N SER A 133 -3.83 2.47 -19.32
CA SER A 133 -3.36 2.10 -20.67
C SER A 133 -3.94 0.79 -21.17
N THR A 134 -4.20 -0.17 -20.27
CA THR A 134 -4.81 -1.46 -20.60
C THR A 134 -6.31 -1.36 -20.88
N ARG A 135 -6.97 -0.31 -20.36
CA ARG A 135 -8.42 -0.08 -20.43
C ARG A 135 -8.84 0.88 -21.54
N LEU A 136 -7.96 1.82 -21.92
CA LEU A 136 -8.21 2.83 -22.97
C LEU A 136 -8.41 2.24 -24.38
N VAL A 137 -7.86 1.07 -24.68
CA VAL A 137 -7.78 0.52 -26.05
C VAL A 137 -9.14 0.28 -26.72
N ARG A 138 -10.27 0.26 -25.98
CA ARG A 138 -11.60 -0.05 -26.55
C ARG A 138 -12.76 0.84 -26.09
N GLY A 139 -12.52 1.79 -25.18
CA GLY A 139 -13.55 2.73 -24.68
C GLY A 139 -14.02 3.75 -25.73
N TRP A 140 -13.23 3.96 -26.78
CA TRP A 140 -13.48 4.96 -27.82
C TRP A 140 -14.49 4.52 -28.89
N THR A 141 -14.98 3.28 -28.83
CA THR A 141 -15.98 2.74 -29.77
C THR A 141 -17.33 3.50 -29.73
N HIS A 142 -17.61 4.26 -28.67
CA HIS A 142 -18.81 5.10 -28.56
C HIS A 142 -18.69 6.43 -29.34
N LEU A 143 -17.49 7.01 -29.46
CA LEU A 143 -17.25 8.23 -30.26
C LEU A 143 -17.29 7.96 -31.77
N GLU A 144 -17.04 6.73 -32.20
CA GLU A 144 -17.16 6.31 -33.60
C GLU A 144 -18.61 6.32 -34.11
N ARG A 145 -19.62 6.19 -33.22
CA ARG A 145 -21.03 6.12 -33.62
C ARG A 145 -21.73 7.47 -33.73
N GLN A 146 -21.25 8.52 -33.05
CA GLN A 146 -21.85 9.86 -33.14
C GLN A 146 -21.44 10.63 -34.40
N LYS A 147 -20.39 10.20 -35.11
CA LYS A 147 -20.03 10.73 -36.45
C LYS A 147 -20.46 9.75 -37.53
N GLY A 148 -21.77 9.55 -37.66
CA GLY A 148 -22.35 8.87 -38.80
C GLY A 148 -22.05 9.63 -40.10
N GLY A 149 -21.20 9.07 -40.95
CA GLY A 149 -20.83 9.65 -42.23
C GLY A 149 -20.10 8.63 -43.10
N ILE A 150 -20.78 8.22 -44.16
CA ILE A 150 -20.39 7.26 -45.20
C ILE A 150 -18.88 7.33 -45.55
N GLY A 151 -18.17 6.19 -45.45
CA GLY A 151 -17.00 5.93 -46.29
C GLY A 151 -15.58 6.19 -45.75
N LEU A 152 -15.37 6.43 -44.46
CA LEU A 152 -14.02 6.65 -43.91
C LEU A 152 -13.57 5.54 -42.94
N ARG A 153 -13.16 4.40 -43.49
CA ARG A 153 -12.16 3.53 -42.82
C ARG A 153 -10.84 4.30 -42.78
N GLY A 154 -10.51 5.04 -41.72
CA GLY A 154 -9.25 5.80 -41.74
C GLY A 154 -8.82 6.73 -40.58
N PRO A 155 -9.69 7.27 -39.71
CA PRO A 155 -9.24 8.19 -38.65
C PRO A 155 -9.19 7.61 -37.22
N GLY A 156 -10.09 6.68 -36.86
CA GLY A 156 -10.22 6.17 -35.49
C GLY A 156 -9.04 5.32 -35.01
N GLU A 157 -8.57 4.39 -35.86
CA GLU A 157 -7.39 3.57 -35.58
C GLU A 157 -6.12 4.42 -35.40
N LYS A 158 -5.95 5.46 -36.23
CA LYS A 158 -4.80 6.38 -36.13
C LYS A 158 -4.83 7.22 -34.85
N GLN A 159 -6.01 7.66 -34.40
CA GLN A 159 -6.15 8.40 -33.13
C GLN A 159 -5.83 7.50 -31.93
N LEU A 160 -6.36 6.27 -31.91
CA LEU A 160 -6.06 5.28 -30.87
C LEU A 160 -4.57 4.92 -30.81
N GLU A 161 -3.94 4.74 -31.96
CA GLU A 161 -2.50 4.47 -32.05
C GLU A 161 -1.68 5.68 -31.58
N THR A 162 -2.09 6.89 -31.95
CA THR A 162 -1.43 8.13 -31.53
C THR A 162 -1.52 8.30 -30.01
N ASP A 163 -2.69 8.10 -29.42
CA ASP A 163 -2.88 8.23 -27.97
C ASP A 163 -2.13 7.15 -27.19
N ARG A 164 -2.14 5.91 -27.70
CA ARG A 164 -1.33 4.83 -27.13
C ARG A 164 0.17 5.18 -27.19
N ARG A 165 0.63 5.80 -28.27
CA ARG A 165 2.01 6.27 -28.41
C ARG A 165 2.32 7.38 -27.41
N LEU A 166 1.42 8.34 -27.24
CA LEU A 166 1.57 9.44 -26.27
C LEU A 166 1.62 8.92 -24.83
N LEU A 167 0.71 8.02 -24.45
CA LEU A 167 0.71 7.35 -23.15
C LEU A 167 2.00 6.55 -22.94
N GLY A 168 2.42 5.77 -23.92
CA GLY A 168 3.67 5.01 -23.87
C GLY A 168 4.90 5.90 -23.68
N ASN A 169 4.95 7.04 -24.38
CA ASN A 169 6.02 8.03 -24.21
C ASN A 169 6.00 8.66 -22.82
N ARG A 170 4.81 8.96 -22.28
CA ARG A 170 4.67 9.49 -20.91
C ARG A 170 5.15 8.47 -19.88
N VAL A 171 4.73 7.21 -20.00
CA VAL A 171 5.19 6.11 -19.13
C VAL A 171 6.71 5.98 -19.17
N LYS A 172 7.33 6.00 -20.36
CA LYS A 172 8.80 5.95 -20.51
C LYS A 172 9.49 7.14 -19.83
N MET A 173 8.94 8.35 -19.99
CA MET A 173 9.46 9.55 -19.34
C MET A 173 9.41 9.44 -17.81
N LEU A 174 8.28 9.00 -17.26
CA LEU A 174 8.11 8.85 -15.81
C LEU A 174 9.07 7.80 -15.23
N LYS A 175 9.21 6.65 -15.89
CA LYS A 175 10.19 5.61 -15.51
C LYS A 175 11.62 6.14 -15.50
N SER A 176 12.00 6.91 -16.52
CA SER A 176 13.32 7.56 -16.59
C SER A 176 13.56 8.52 -15.42
N ARG A 177 12.55 9.32 -15.05
CA ARG A 177 12.64 10.25 -13.92
C ARG A 177 12.77 9.52 -12.58
N LEU A 178 11.99 8.46 -12.37
CA LEU A 178 12.08 7.63 -11.17
C LEU A 178 13.47 6.99 -11.03
N ALA A 179 14.03 6.43 -12.11
CA ALA A 179 15.38 5.87 -12.10
C ALA A 179 16.47 6.90 -11.74
N GLN A 180 16.27 8.18 -12.06
CA GLN A 180 17.18 9.25 -11.65
C GLN A 180 17.08 9.56 -10.15
N ILE A 181 15.87 9.57 -9.60
CA ILE A 181 15.61 9.76 -8.16
C ILE A 181 16.23 8.60 -7.36
N GLU A 182 16.05 7.37 -7.83
CA GLU A 182 16.62 6.17 -7.22
C GLU A 182 18.16 6.24 -7.12
N LYS A 183 18.83 6.69 -8.20
CA LYS A 183 20.29 6.92 -8.20
C LYS A 183 20.71 7.94 -7.14
N GLN A 184 19.96 9.04 -7.00
CA GLN A 184 20.25 10.06 -5.97
C GLN A 184 20.10 9.50 -4.56
N ARG A 185 19.10 8.62 -4.34
CA ARG A 185 18.86 7.97 -3.06
C ARG A 185 20.00 7.02 -2.68
N LYS A 186 20.48 6.19 -3.62
CA LYS A 186 21.63 5.29 -3.42
C LYS A 186 22.91 6.03 -3.00
N VAL A 187 23.13 7.24 -3.52
CA VAL A 187 24.26 8.10 -3.09
C VAL A 187 24.09 8.61 -1.66
N ARG A 188 22.88 9.08 -1.29
CA ARG A 188 22.58 9.51 0.09
C ARG A 188 22.67 8.34 1.07
N ARG A 189 22.32 7.13 0.64
CA ARG A 189 22.38 5.88 1.41
C ARG A 189 23.82 5.51 1.79
N ARG A 190 24.76 5.52 0.83
CA ARG A 190 26.19 5.24 1.12
C ARG A 190 26.80 6.19 2.16
N ALA A 191 26.24 7.39 2.32
CA ALA A 191 26.66 8.33 3.35
C ALA A 191 26.06 8.00 4.75
N ARG A 192 24.95 7.26 4.81
CA ARG A 192 24.31 6.77 6.05
C ARG A 192 24.91 5.45 6.54
N GLU A 193 25.22 4.52 5.64
CA GLU A 193 25.89 3.23 5.98
C GLU A 193 27.21 3.44 6.74
N ARG A 194 27.83 4.61 6.61
CA ARG A 194 29.06 4.97 7.34
C ARG A 194 28.85 5.44 8.78
N ARG A 195 27.62 5.42 9.32
CA ARG A 195 27.29 6.05 10.62
C ARG A 195 26.83 5.10 11.74
N ASP A 196 26.92 3.78 11.60
CA ASP A 196 26.57 2.79 12.65
C ASP A 196 25.27 3.10 13.42
N VAL A 197 24.20 3.43 12.68
CA VAL A 197 22.89 3.71 13.29
C VAL A 197 21.91 2.62 12.88
N LEU A 198 21.31 1.95 13.86
CA LEU A 198 20.29 0.93 13.66
C LEU A 198 19.09 1.52 12.91
N SER A 199 18.74 0.94 11.78
CA SER A 199 17.60 1.29 10.94
C SER A 199 16.41 0.37 11.21
N VAL A 200 15.32 0.94 11.70
CA VAL A 200 14.10 0.21 12.06
C VAL A 200 12.94 0.70 11.20
N SER A 201 12.22 -0.23 10.58
CA SER A 201 11.06 0.09 9.72
C SER A 201 9.76 -0.43 10.34
N LEU A 202 8.74 0.42 10.39
CA LEU A 202 7.40 0.02 10.81
C LEU A 202 6.66 -0.58 9.61
N VAL A 203 6.23 -1.83 9.70
CA VAL A 203 5.44 -2.53 8.67
C VAL A 203 4.14 -3.05 9.26
N GLY A 204 3.16 -3.36 8.42
CA GLY A 204 1.88 -3.92 8.87
C GLY A 204 0.69 -3.43 8.06
N TYR A 205 -0.49 -3.94 8.43
CA TYR A 205 -1.73 -3.62 7.74
C TYR A 205 -2.10 -2.13 7.90
N THR A 206 -2.83 -1.58 6.94
CA THR A 206 -3.45 -0.25 7.07
C THR A 206 -4.34 -0.21 8.31
N ASN A 207 -4.39 0.94 8.97
CA ASN A 207 -5.10 1.13 10.25
C ASN A 207 -4.62 0.26 11.44
N ALA A 208 -3.53 -0.50 11.33
CA ALA A 208 -2.92 -1.18 12.49
C ALA A 208 -2.32 -0.21 13.52
N GLY A 209 -2.23 1.09 13.20
CA GLY A 209 -1.72 2.14 14.08
C GLY A 209 -0.22 2.40 13.95
N LYS A 210 0.40 2.05 12.81
CA LYS A 210 1.82 2.36 12.49
C LYS A 210 2.15 3.84 12.69
N SER A 211 1.41 4.73 12.06
CA SER A 211 1.67 6.19 12.14
C SER A 211 1.38 6.75 13.52
N THR A 212 0.41 6.18 14.25
CA THR A 212 0.18 6.51 15.67
C THR A 212 1.38 6.12 16.51
N LEU A 213 1.88 4.89 16.37
CA LEU A 213 3.08 4.42 17.07
C LEU A 213 4.31 5.26 16.71
N PHE A 214 4.50 5.57 15.44
CA PHE A 214 5.56 6.45 14.96
C PHE A 214 5.53 7.82 15.65
N ASN A 215 4.37 8.46 15.69
CA ASN A 215 4.19 9.77 16.30
C ASN A 215 4.51 9.76 17.79
N VAL A 216 4.02 8.75 18.51
CA VAL A 216 4.22 8.69 19.95
C VAL A 216 5.68 8.35 20.29
N LEU A 217 6.33 7.49 19.52
CA LEU A 217 7.75 7.19 19.71
C LEU A 217 8.64 8.40 19.43
N THR A 218 8.40 9.08 18.31
CA THR A 218 9.25 10.17 17.81
C THR A 218 8.85 11.56 18.29
N LYS A 219 7.71 11.69 18.98
CA LYS A 219 7.02 12.96 19.24
C LYS A 219 6.79 13.80 17.97
N ALA A 220 6.75 13.14 16.81
CA ALA A 220 6.47 13.80 15.54
C ALA A 220 4.96 14.02 15.39
N GLY A 221 4.56 15.14 14.81
CA GLY A 221 3.18 15.40 14.41
C GLY A 221 2.86 14.85 13.02
N ALA A 222 3.23 13.60 12.71
CA ALA A 222 2.81 13.00 11.44
C ALA A 222 1.28 12.77 11.46
N TYR A 223 0.66 12.77 10.29
CA TYR A 223 -0.79 12.63 10.21
C TYR A 223 -1.20 11.18 10.49
N ALA A 224 -2.06 10.97 11.49
CA ALA A 224 -2.69 9.68 11.77
C ALA A 224 -4.21 9.88 11.78
N ALA A 225 -4.92 9.05 11.03
CA ALA A 225 -6.39 9.06 10.95
C ALA A 225 -6.88 7.64 10.66
N ASP A 226 -8.14 7.36 11.02
CA ASP A 226 -8.85 6.11 10.70
C ASP A 226 -9.26 6.09 9.21
N GLN A 227 -8.28 6.25 8.33
CA GLN A 227 -8.39 6.24 6.88
C GLN A 227 -7.34 5.29 6.33
N LEU A 228 -7.71 4.52 5.31
CA LEU A 228 -6.75 3.62 4.67
C LEU A 228 -5.69 4.46 3.95
N PHE A 229 -4.44 4.00 4.03
CA PHE A 229 -3.29 4.69 3.46
C PHE A 229 -3.08 6.11 3.98
N ALA A 230 -3.35 6.35 5.27
CA ALA A 230 -3.06 7.62 5.94
C ALA A 230 -1.62 8.12 5.71
N THR A 231 -0.68 7.18 5.54
CA THR A 231 0.73 7.44 5.23
C THR A 231 1.12 6.74 3.93
N LEU A 232 1.59 7.51 2.96
CA LEU A 232 2.12 7.03 1.68
C LEU A 232 3.61 7.35 1.51
N ASP A 233 4.03 8.53 1.93
CA ASP A 233 5.44 8.95 1.83
C ASP A 233 6.20 8.42 3.06
N THR A 234 7.33 7.73 2.85
CA THR A 234 8.15 7.22 3.96
C THR A 234 8.69 8.38 4.79
N THR A 235 8.52 8.29 6.11
CA THR A 235 8.98 9.33 7.03
C THR A 235 9.97 8.73 8.02
N SER A 236 11.23 9.15 7.92
CA SER A 236 12.28 8.73 8.85
C SER A 236 12.58 9.82 9.90
N ARG A 237 12.76 9.40 11.14
CA ARG A 237 13.19 10.25 12.26
C ARG A 237 14.22 9.53 13.10
N ARG A 238 15.16 10.30 13.65
CA ARG A 238 16.08 9.79 14.66
C ARG A 238 15.38 9.78 16.00
N LEU A 239 15.50 8.66 16.69
CA LEU A 239 15.02 8.40 18.02
C LEU A 239 16.23 8.12 18.91
N PHE A 240 16.25 8.73 20.09
CA PHE A 240 17.23 8.40 21.12
C PHE A 240 16.55 7.53 22.16
N VAL A 241 17.07 6.31 22.35
CA VAL A 241 16.49 5.32 23.26
C VAL A 241 17.59 4.81 24.17
N GLU A 242 17.51 5.13 25.46
CA GLU A 242 18.39 4.60 26.51
C GLU A 242 19.91 4.70 26.21
N GLY A 243 20.34 5.79 25.55
CA GLY A 243 21.74 5.99 25.18
C GLY A 243 22.04 5.72 23.70
N GLU A 244 21.12 5.06 23.00
CA GLU A 244 21.30 4.57 21.64
C GLU A 244 20.57 5.40 20.59
N ASN A 245 21.22 5.61 19.45
CA ASN A 245 20.61 6.24 18.29
C ASN A 245 19.96 5.18 17.40
N VAL A 246 18.67 5.34 17.13
CA VAL A 246 17.88 4.50 16.22
C VAL A 246 17.22 5.39 15.19
N VAL A 247 17.19 4.98 13.93
CA VAL A 247 16.37 5.63 12.90
C VAL A 247 15.09 4.82 12.75
N LEU A 248 13.95 5.45 13.04
CA LEU A 248 12.64 4.87 12.82
C LEU A 248 12.05 5.41 11.53
N SER A 249 11.56 4.53 10.67
CA SER A 249 10.87 4.88 9.43
C SER A 249 9.42 4.38 9.45
N ASP A 250 8.47 5.28 9.19
CA ASP A 250 7.07 4.89 8.92
C ASP A 250 6.90 4.58 7.44
N THR A 251 6.20 3.49 7.13
CA THR A 251 6.00 2.99 5.75
C THR A 251 4.53 2.96 5.36
N VAL A 252 4.28 2.71 4.07
CA VAL A 252 2.93 2.53 3.54
C VAL A 252 2.27 1.34 4.21
N GLY A 253 1.01 1.49 4.61
CA GLY A 253 0.24 0.35 5.10
C GLY A 253 -0.14 -0.61 4.00
N PHE A 254 -0.05 -1.91 4.30
CA PHE A 254 -0.49 -2.95 3.38
C PHE A 254 -2.00 -3.19 3.48
N ILE A 255 -2.58 -3.73 2.41
CA ILE A 255 -3.95 -4.24 2.36
C ILE A 255 -3.95 -5.61 1.70
N ARG A 256 -5.07 -6.32 1.77
CA ARG A 256 -5.26 -7.57 1.03
C ARG A 256 -5.30 -7.30 -0.47
N ASP A 257 -4.83 -8.28 -1.24
CA ASP A 257 -4.92 -8.28 -2.70
C ASP A 257 -4.36 -6.99 -3.32
N LEU A 258 -3.18 -6.54 -2.84
CA LEU A 258 -2.50 -5.39 -3.40
C LEU A 258 -2.19 -5.64 -4.89
N PRO A 259 -2.57 -4.73 -5.80
CA PRO A 259 -2.29 -4.90 -7.22
C PRO A 259 -0.78 -4.98 -7.49
N HIS A 260 -0.31 -5.95 -8.27
CA HIS A 260 1.13 -6.04 -8.64
C HIS A 260 1.67 -4.77 -9.32
N ALA A 261 0.83 -4.08 -10.09
CA ALA A 261 1.20 -2.81 -10.71
C ALA A 261 1.56 -1.72 -9.68
N LEU A 262 0.94 -1.81 -8.51
CA LEU A 262 1.17 -0.92 -7.38
C LEU A 262 2.42 -1.38 -6.62
N VAL A 263 2.61 -2.67 -6.35
CA VAL A 263 3.87 -3.19 -5.77
C VAL A 263 5.08 -2.73 -6.60
N ALA A 264 5.02 -2.86 -7.93
CA ALA A 264 6.09 -2.41 -8.83
C ALA A 264 6.30 -0.88 -8.85
N ALA A 265 5.25 -0.08 -8.65
CA ALA A 265 5.36 1.38 -8.61
C ALA A 265 5.92 1.89 -7.27
N PHE A 266 5.66 1.15 -6.19
CA PHE A 266 6.10 1.44 -4.82
C PHE A 266 7.32 0.61 -4.41
N GLU A 267 7.88 -0.20 -5.29
CA GLU A 267 9.07 -1.03 -5.06
C GLU A 267 10.21 -0.16 -4.51
N ALA A 268 10.46 1.00 -5.10
CA ALA A 268 11.46 1.93 -4.59
C ALA A 268 11.16 2.43 -3.17
N THR A 269 9.90 2.71 -2.82
CA THR A 269 9.56 3.09 -1.43
C THR A 269 9.64 1.92 -0.46
N LEU A 270 9.38 0.71 -0.92
CA LEU A 270 9.42 -0.53 -0.15
C LEU A 270 10.84 -1.11 -0.02
N GLU A 271 11.77 -0.75 -0.92
CA GLU A 271 13.20 -1.11 -0.85
C GLU A 271 13.82 -0.65 0.48
N GLU A 272 13.39 0.49 1.03
CA GLU A 272 13.84 0.97 2.35
C GLU A 272 13.41 0.04 3.50
N THR A 273 12.40 -0.80 3.29
CA THR A 273 12.00 -1.85 4.24
C THR A 273 12.89 -3.07 4.12
N ALA A 274 13.25 -3.49 2.91
CA ALA A 274 14.17 -4.61 2.68
C ALA A 274 15.60 -4.31 3.18
N GLU A 275 15.97 -3.03 3.23
CA GLU A 275 17.26 -2.56 3.73
C GLU A 275 17.28 -2.28 5.24
N ALA A 276 16.17 -2.44 5.96
CA ALA A 276 16.14 -2.21 7.40
C ALA A 276 16.90 -3.31 8.14
N ASP A 277 17.51 -2.97 9.27
CA ASP A 277 18.14 -3.96 10.16
C ASP A 277 17.09 -4.74 10.96
N LEU A 278 15.92 -4.11 11.18
CA LEU A 278 14.81 -4.67 11.93
C LEU A 278 13.47 -4.16 11.41
N LEU A 279 12.51 -5.08 11.28
CA LEU A 279 11.10 -4.76 11.02
C LEU A 279 10.29 -4.83 12.32
N LEU A 280 9.59 -3.74 12.64
CA LEU A 280 8.52 -3.76 13.63
C LEU A 280 7.20 -3.98 12.90
N HIS A 281 6.70 -5.20 12.94
CA HIS A 281 5.45 -5.57 12.31
C HIS A 281 4.29 -5.25 13.25
N VAL A 282 3.67 -4.08 13.05
CA VAL A 282 2.54 -3.59 13.81
C VAL A 282 1.25 -4.29 13.35
N VAL A 283 0.58 -4.93 14.30
CA VAL A 283 -0.59 -5.77 14.10
C VAL A 283 -1.72 -5.24 14.98
N ASP A 284 -2.93 -5.15 14.43
CA ASP A 284 -4.11 -4.81 15.22
C ASP A 284 -4.55 -6.04 16.05
N SER A 285 -4.41 -5.95 17.37
CA SER A 285 -4.76 -7.06 18.27
C SER A 285 -6.27 -7.27 18.41
N ALA A 286 -7.10 -6.27 18.08
CA ALA A 286 -8.55 -6.33 18.18
C ALA A 286 -9.22 -6.86 16.90
N SER A 287 -8.46 -7.04 15.81
CA SER A 287 -8.98 -7.58 14.55
C SER A 287 -9.18 -9.09 14.65
N GLU A 288 -10.34 -9.60 14.21
CA GLU A 288 -10.59 -11.04 14.10
C GLU A 288 -9.74 -11.66 12.99
N ASP A 289 -9.52 -10.95 11.87
CA ASP A 289 -8.64 -11.36 10.76
C ASP A 289 -7.14 -11.29 10.99
N ARG A 290 -6.69 -11.07 12.22
CA ARG A 290 -5.31 -10.71 12.52
C ARG A 290 -4.30 -11.63 11.84
N ASP A 291 -4.54 -12.93 11.89
CA ASP A 291 -3.61 -13.93 11.38
C ASP A 291 -3.54 -13.89 9.83
N ALA A 292 -4.66 -13.64 9.14
CA ALA A 292 -4.67 -13.45 7.68
C ALA A 292 -4.01 -12.13 7.28
N GLN A 293 -4.17 -11.05 8.08
CA GLN A 293 -3.47 -9.79 7.84
C GLN A 293 -1.95 -9.95 7.98
N ILE A 294 -1.49 -10.68 9.00
CA ILE A 294 -0.07 -11.02 9.17
C ILE A 294 0.43 -11.79 7.94
N GLN A 295 -0.33 -12.79 7.49
CA GLN A 295 0.04 -13.57 6.30
C GLN A 295 0.13 -12.68 5.06
N ALA A 296 -0.86 -11.83 4.81
CA ALA A 296 -0.87 -10.92 3.66
C ALA A 296 0.33 -9.96 3.68
N VAL A 297 0.71 -9.44 4.86
CA VAL A 297 1.91 -8.60 4.99
C VAL A 297 3.17 -9.41 4.68
N ASN A 298 3.28 -10.63 5.21
CA ASN A 298 4.45 -11.49 4.97
C ASN A 298 4.61 -11.90 3.50
N GLU A 299 3.50 -12.13 2.78
CA GLU A 299 3.51 -12.40 1.34
C GLU A 299 4.09 -11.21 0.56
N VAL A 300 3.67 -9.98 0.90
CA VAL A 300 4.20 -8.77 0.28
C VAL A 300 5.66 -8.53 0.66
N LEU A 301 6.04 -8.76 1.92
CA LEU A 301 7.44 -8.69 2.36
C LEU A 301 8.33 -9.68 1.61
N ALA A 302 7.83 -10.87 1.29
CA ALA A 302 8.53 -11.84 0.47
C ALA A 302 8.67 -11.38 -0.99
N GLU A 303 7.63 -10.78 -1.59
CA GLU A 303 7.67 -10.26 -2.97
C GLU A 303 8.71 -9.13 -3.13
N ILE A 304 8.91 -8.30 -2.11
CA ILE A 304 9.90 -7.21 -2.11
C ILE A 304 11.30 -7.64 -1.63
N GLY A 305 11.51 -8.91 -1.30
CA GLY A 305 12.80 -9.42 -0.83
C GLY A 305 13.17 -9.04 0.62
N ALA A 306 12.19 -8.68 1.46
CA ALA A 306 12.38 -8.33 2.87
C ALA A 306 12.09 -9.50 3.84
N ALA A 307 11.95 -10.73 3.33
CA ALA A 307 11.59 -11.90 4.14
C ALA A 307 12.66 -12.30 5.16
N ASP A 308 13.93 -12.08 4.84
CA ASP A 308 15.07 -12.47 5.69
C ASP A 308 15.38 -11.43 6.79
N VAL A 309 14.75 -10.25 6.74
CA VAL A 309 14.97 -9.20 7.73
C VAL A 309 14.35 -9.63 9.07
N PRO A 310 15.08 -9.53 10.20
CA PRO A 310 14.54 -9.83 11.51
C PRO A 310 13.25 -9.04 11.80
N GLN A 311 12.24 -9.73 12.35
CA GLN A 311 10.94 -9.12 12.64
C GLN A 311 10.56 -9.26 14.10
N ILE A 312 10.01 -8.19 14.68
CA ILE A 312 9.33 -8.21 15.97
C ILE A 312 7.86 -7.87 15.73
N LEU A 313 6.96 -8.76 16.14
CA LEU A 313 5.54 -8.49 16.08
C LEU A 313 5.15 -7.51 17.20
N VAL A 314 4.42 -6.46 16.86
CA VAL A 314 3.92 -5.46 17.79
C VAL A 314 2.40 -5.52 17.78
N TRP A 315 1.82 -6.16 18.79
CA TRP A 315 0.38 -6.24 18.98
C TRP A 315 -0.10 -4.92 19.58
N ASN A 316 -0.62 -4.08 18.69
CA ASN A 316 -1.13 -2.77 19.03
C ASN A 316 -2.63 -2.82 19.36
N LYS A 317 -3.14 -1.76 19.96
CA LYS A 317 -4.54 -1.57 20.38
C LYS A 317 -5.00 -2.51 21.50
N ILE A 318 -4.10 -2.87 22.41
CA ILE A 318 -4.47 -3.72 23.56
C ILE A 318 -5.56 -3.07 24.43
N ASP A 319 -5.75 -1.76 24.36
CA ASP A 319 -6.84 -1.02 25.02
C ASP A 319 -8.25 -1.45 24.57
N LEU A 320 -8.36 -2.03 23.39
CA LEU A 320 -9.61 -2.60 22.86
C LEU A 320 -9.75 -4.09 23.19
N THR A 321 -8.75 -4.68 23.84
CA THR A 321 -8.70 -6.08 24.23
C THR A 321 -8.57 -6.21 25.75
N HIS A 322 -8.72 -7.43 26.29
CA HIS A 322 -8.41 -7.70 27.69
C HIS A 322 -6.92 -8.03 27.92
N ALA A 323 -6.05 -7.83 26.93
CA ALA A 323 -4.63 -8.11 27.03
C ALA A 323 -3.89 -7.01 27.82
N GLN A 324 -2.86 -7.41 28.57
CA GLN A 324 -1.99 -6.49 29.31
C GLN A 324 -0.71 -6.21 28.52
N ALA A 325 -0.10 -5.04 28.74
CA ALA A 325 1.21 -4.74 28.17
C ALA A 325 2.27 -5.72 28.68
N ALA A 326 2.93 -6.39 27.74
CA ALA A 326 3.92 -7.43 28.02
C ALA A 326 4.90 -7.58 26.85
N VAL A 327 6.03 -8.22 27.12
CA VAL A 327 6.99 -8.66 26.11
C VAL A 327 7.05 -10.18 26.14
N GLU A 328 6.71 -10.81 25.03
CA GLU A 328 6.83 -12.25 24.86
C GLU A 328 8.18 -12.57 24.18
N ARG A 329 9.02 -13.30 24.89
CA ARG A 329 10.28 -13.85 24.37
C ARG A 329 10.04 -15.30 24.00
N GLY A 330 10.42 -15.70 22.79
CA GLY A 330 10.32 -17.08 22.32
C GLY A 330 11.47 -17.96 22.79
N ASP A 331 11.54 -19.16 22.24
CA ASP A 331 12.64 -20.10 22.48
C ASP A 331 14.00 -19.46 22.12
N CYS A 332 14.99 -19.67 23.00
CA CYS A 332 16.34 -19.07 22.92
C CYS A 332 16.43 -17.54 23.14
N ASP A 333 15.52 -16.93 23.93
CA ASP A 333 15.55 -15.49 24.29
C ASP A 333 15.43 -14.54 23.07
N LYS A 334 14.91 -15.06 21.94
CA LYS A 334 14.57 -14.24 20.78
C LYS A 334 13.24 -13.53 21.03
N LEU A 335 13.25 -12.20 20.99
CA LEU A 335 12.07 -11.37 21.10
C LEU A 335 11.07 -11.75 20.00
N ARG A 336 9.85 -12.11 20.41
CA ARG A 336 8.81 -12.56 19.48
C ARG A 336 7.70 -11.52 19.34
N ARG A 337 7.20 -11.01 20.46
CA ARG A 337 6.03 -10.11 20.47
C ARG A 337 6.13 -9.04 21.54
N VAL A 338 5.61 -7.86 21.24
CA VAL A 338 5.39 -6.78 22.20
C VAL A 338 3.91 -6.39 22.16
N PHE A 339 3.27 -6.37 23.31
CA PHE A 339 1.88 -5.97 23.49
C PHE A 339 1.85 -4.52 23.97
N LEU A 340 1.21 -3.63 23.22
CA LEU A 340 1.14 -2.21 23.56
C LEU A 340 -0.14 -1.55 23.05
N SER A 341 -0.43 -0.36 23.57
CA SER A 341 -1.39 0.55 22.97
C SER A 341 -0.69 1.85 22.61
N ALA A 342 -0.55 2.10 21.31
CA ALA A 342 -0.01 3.34 20.80
C ALA A 342 -0.89 4.56 21.15
N ARG A 343 -2.19 4.34 21.44
CA ARG A 343 -3.13 5.42 21.78
C ARG A 343 -3.03 5.83 23.24
N THR A 344 -3.01 4.87 24.17
CA THR A 344 -2.95 5.16 25.61
C THR A 344 -1.51 5.37 26.09
N GLY A 345 -0.54 4.84 25.35
CA GLY A 345 0.88 4.84 25.71
C GLY A 345 1.32 3.63 26.54
N GLU A 346 0.40 2.73 26.88
CA GLU A 346 0.69 1.52 27.65
C GLU A 346 1.63 0.59 26.85
N GLY A 347 2.70 0.08 27.48
CA GLY A 347 3.66 -0.83 26.85
C GLY A 347 4.71 -0.18 25.96
N LEU A 348 4.69 1.14 25.78
CA LEU A 348 5.70 1.84 24.97
C LEU A 348 7.10 1.82 25.58
N ASP A 349 7.19 1.88 26.92
CA ASP A 349 8.48 1.80 27.62
C ASP A 349 9.13 0.43 27.41
N LEU A 350 8.32 -0.63 27.36
CA LEU A 350 8.78 -1.99 27.05
C LEU A 350 9.29 -2.09 25.61
N LEU A 351 8.62 -1.44 24.65
CA LEU A 351 9.12 -1.40 23.27
C LEU A 351 10.44 -0.61 23.19
N ARG A 352 10.58 0.47 23.95
CA ARG A 352 11.82 1.26 24.02
C ARG A 352 12.97 0.44 24.55
N SER A 353 12.80 -0.27 25.68
CA SER A 353 13.85 -1.12 26.24
C SER A 353 14.24 -2.24 25.26
N VAL A 354 13.25 -2.83 24.57
CA VAL A 354 13.50 -3.84 23.52
C VAL A 354 14.34 -3.28 22.37
N LEU A 355 14.04 -2.07 21.90
CA LEU A 355 14.83 -1.44 20.83
C LEU A 355 16.25 -1.09 21.28
N ALA A 356 16.43 -0.67 22.54
CA ALA A 356 17.75 -0.43 23.12
C ALA A 356 18.57 -1.73 23.20
N ASP A 357 17.98 -2.83 23.68
CA ASP A 357 18.61 -4.15 23.74
C ASP A 357 19.07 -4.62 22.35
N VAL A 358 18.23 -4.46 21.33
CA VAL A 358 18.57 -4.84 19.94
C VAL A 358 19.69 -3.95 19.41
N ALA A 359 19.63 -2.63 19.63
CA ALA A 359 20.66 -1.71 19.20
C ALA A 359 22.02 -2.02 19.85
N HIS A 360 22.02 -2.37 21.14
CA HIS A 360 23.24 -2.74 21.85
C HIS A 360 23.84 -4.04 21.30
N ARG A 361 23.01 -5.06 21.03
CA ARG A 361 23.47 -6.34 20.44
C ARG A 361 24.07 -6.13 19.06
N ALA A 362 23.40 -5.36 18.19
CA ALA A 362 23.89 -5.06 16.84
C ALA A 362 25.26 -4.38 16.86
N ARG A 363 25.50 -3.41 17.77
CA ARG A 363 26.82 -2.78 17.91
C ARG A 363 27.90 -3.72 18.43
N SER A 364 27.56 -4.58 19.38
CA SER A 364 28.52 -5.54 19.95
C SER A 364 28.98 -6.57 18.91
N GLU A 365 28.08 -7.00 18.02
CA GLU A 365 28.39 -7.87 16.89
C GLU A 365 29.28 -7.18 15.85
N ASP A 366 29.03 -5.89 15.55
CA ASP A 366 29.84 -5.13 14.59
C ASP A 366 31.23 -4.75 15.14
N ALA A 367 31.34 -4.45 16.44
CA ALA A 367 32.62 -4.21 17.10
C ALA A 367 33.56 -5.43 17.08
N GLY A 368 32.99 -6.65 17.06
CA GLY A 368 33.75 -7.89 16.88
C GLY A 368 34.22 -8.15 15.45
N ARG A 369 33.75 -7.37 14.46
CA ARG A 369 33.98 -7.55 13.03
C ARG A 369 35.02 -6.58 12.44
N MET A 370 35.58 -5.67 13.25
CA MET A 370 36.68 -4.80 12.80
C MET A 370 37.89 -5.65 12.37
N PRO A 371 38.43 -5.47 11.15
CA PRO A 371 39.68 -6.11 10.77
C PRO A 371 40.80 -5.58 11.66
N ALA A 372 41.66 -6.48 12.14
CA ALA A 372 42.86 -6.12 12.89
C ALA A 372 43.62 -5.02 12.14
N PRO A 373 44.16 -3.99 12.83
CA PRO A 373 44.95 -2.97 12.16
C PRO A 373 46.10 -3.65 11.43
N ASN A 374 46.20 -3.42 10.12
CA ASN A 374 47.33 -3.87 9.32
C ASN A 374 48.61 -3.35 9.97
N ASP A 375 49.43 -4.28 10.46
CA ASP A 375 50.79 -4.02 10.91
C ASP A 375 51.63 -3.74 9.66
N ASP A 376 51.57 -2.50 9.16
CA ASP A 376 52.49 -2.01 8.12
C ASP A 376 53.89 -1.92 8.75
N GLY A 377 54.58 -3.05 8.73
CA GLY A 377 55.99 -3.17 9.03
C GLY A 377 56.83 -2.37 8.03
N ILE A 378 57.00 -1.08 8.29
CA ILE A 378 58.02 -0.25 7.65
C ILE A 378 59.38 -0.63 8.28
N SER A 379 60.05 -1.61 7.67
CA SER A 379 61.46 -1.89 7.92
C SER A 379 62.31 -0.82 7.22
N VAL A 380 62.69 0.21 7.97
CA VAL A 380 63.75 1.15 7.58
C VAL A 380 65.09 0.43 7.74
N GLN A 381 65.75 0.09 6.63
CA GLN A 381 67.17 -0.28 6.62
C GLN A 381 68.01 0.98 6.46
N THR A 382 68.83 1.26 7.48
CA THR A 382 70.01 2.13 7.46
C THR A 382 71.19 1.49 6.75
#